data_AF-A0A941XHI1-F1
#
_entry.id   AF-A0A941XHI1-F1
#
_cell.length_a   1.000
_cell.length_b   1.000
_cell.length_c   1.000
_cell.angle_alpha   90.00
_cell.angle_beta   90.00
_cell.angle_gamma   90.00
#
_symmetry.space_group_name_H-M   'P 1'
#
loop_
_entity.id
_entity.type
_entity.pdbx_description
1 polymer ?
#
loop_
_entity_poly.entity_id
_entity_poly.type
_entity_poly.pdbx_seq_one_letter_code
_entity_poly.pdbx_strand_id
1 'polypeptide(L)'
;MVTIQREGIILESTDFSFENESVMNPAVIAEGDTVHLFYRAVKEGNYSTIGYCRLEGPLNVVHRNEEPLISPEFDYESQGVEDPRIVKIGDTYYMTYTAYDGFSAVGALAVSSDLVHFEKKGVITSQFTFRQFKRLMTAHAHLIGKYFRSYNKRESKNNSGKKIYLTDKNVVFFPRKINGRFYFMHRIKPDIQLVSVEKLENLTTKFWNDYFLDFSNKILLKSYYDHEASYIGAGCPPVETPEGWLLIYHSVYDTPEGYIYSAC
;
A
#
# COMPACT_ATOMS: atom_id res chain seq x y z
N MET A 1 22.76 8.12 13.80
CA MET A 1 22.01 6.93 14.27
C MET A 1 20.73 7.44 14.90
N VAL A 2 19.57 7.09 14.36
CA VAL A 2 18.27 7.47 14.95
C VAL A 2 18.03 6.56 16.15
N THR A 3 17.65 7.14 17.30
CA THR A 3 17.26 6.34 18.47
C THR A 3 15.81 5.94 18.30
N ILE A 4 15.54 4.63 18.34
CA ILE A 4 14.18 4.09 18.23
C ILE A 4 13.76 3.58 19.61
N GLN A 5 12.67 4.12 20.14
CA GLN A 5 12.02 3.64 21.36
C GLN A 5 10.78 2.84 20.99
N ARG A 6 10.61 1.67 21.61
CA ARG A 6 9.39 0.86 21.47
C ARG A 6 8.43 1.19 22.60
N GLU A 7 7.36 1.90 22.27
CA GLU A 7 6.34 2.33 23.26
C GLU A 7 5.33 1.24 23.64
N GLY A 8 5.34 0.11 22.94
CA GLY A 8 4.44 -1.01 23.22
C GLY A 8 3.18 -0.97 22.35
N ILE A 9 2.07 -1.45 22.91
CA ILE A 9 0.79 -1.60 22.22
C ILE A 9 -0.04 -0.34 22.44
N ILE A 10 -0.49 0.30 21.36
CA ILE A 10 -1.38 1.47 21.40
C ILE A 10 -2.85 1.08 21.20
N LEU A 11 -3.10 0.09 20.35
CA LEU A 11 -4.44 -0.43 20.06
C LEU A 11 -4.45 -1.95 20.12
N GLU A 12 -5.51 -2.47 20.75
CA GLU A 12 -5.91 -3.87 20.71
C GLU A 12 -7.26 -3.99 19.98
N SER A 13 -7.61 -5.20 19.57
CA SER A 13 -8.95 -5.50 19.06
C SER A 13 -10.01 -5.27 20.15
N THR A 14 -11.25 -5.07 19.73
CA THR A 14 -12.41 -4.91 20.63
C THR A 14 -13.51 -5.89 20.23
N ASP A 15 -14.65 -5.86 20.91
CA ASP A 15 -15.82 -6.65 20.52
C ASP A 15 -16.62 -6.05 19.35
N PHE A 16 -16.20 -4.89 18.79
CA PHE A 16 -16.88 -4.30 17.64
C PHE A 16 -16.77 -5.20 16.41
N SER A 17 -17.89 -5.37 15.71
CA SER A 17 -18.06 -6.40 14.67
C SER A 17 -17.12 -6.28 13.46
N PHE A 18 -16.47 -5.12 13.26
CA PHE A 18 -15.56 -4.86 12.15
C PHE A 18 -14.07 -5.06 12.52
N GLU A 19 -13.74 -5.19 13.80
CA GLU A 19 -12.36 -5.25 14.32
C GLU A 19 -12.13 -6.32 15.39
N ASN A 20 -13.04 -7.29 15.48
CA ASN A 20 -13.04 -8.32 16.52
C ASN A 20 -11.98 -9.40 16.38
N GLU A 21 -11.31 -9.51 15.24
CA GLU A 21 -10.21 -10.46 15.03
C GLU A 21 -8.85 -9.78 15.24
N SER A 22 -8.64 -8.59 14.66
CA SER A 22 -7.36 -7.89 14.80
C SER A 22 -7.41 -6.42 14.36
N VAL A 23 -6.49 -5.61 14.88
CA VAL A 23 -6.20 -4.25 14.41
C VAL A 23 -4.71 -4.07 14.14
N MET A 24 -4.35 -3.55 12.97
CA MET A 24 -2.96 -3.47 12.54
C MET A 24 -2.71 -2.44 11.43
N ASN A 25 -1.45 -2.32 11.02
CA ASN A 25 -1.00 -1.58 9.82
C ASN A 25 -1.57 -0.16 9.66
N PRO A 26 -1.48 0.71 10.69
CA PRO A 26 -2.08 2.02 10.62
C PRO A 26 -1.37 2.97 9.65
N ALA A 27 -2.17 3.73 8.91
CA ALA A 27 -1.77 5.02 8.36
C ALA A 27 -1.87 6.08 9.46
N VAL A 28 -0.89 6.96 9.55
CA VAL A 28 -0.85 8.00 10.58
C VAL A 28 -0.56 9.36 9.95
N ILE A 29 -1.27 10.39 10.39
CA ILE A 29 -0.99 11.79 10.03
C ILE A 29 -1.27 12.69 11.23
N ALA A 30 -0.45 13.74 11.41
CA ALA A 30 -0.63 14.72 12.46
C ALA A 30 -1.12 16.06 11.87
N GLU A 31 -2.11 16.67 12.52
CA GLU A 31 -2.62 18.01 12.23
C GLU A 31 -2.61 18.82 13.54
N GLY A 32 -1.61 19.69 13.69
CA GLY A 32 -1.33 20.34 14.99
C GLY A 32 -0.93 19.31 16.05
N ASP A 33 -1.56 19.39 17.22
CA ASP A 33 -1.31 18.46 18.35
C ASP A 33 -2.15 17.17 18.27
N THR A 34 -2.97 17.03 17.22
CA THR A 34 -3.83 15.87 17.00
C THR A 34 -3.15 14.87 16.08
N VAL A 35 -3.10 13.61 16.51
CA VAL A 35 -2.65 12.49 15.66
C VAL A 35 -3.87 11.69 15.22
N HIS A 36 -4.03 11.54 13.91
CA HIS A 36 -5.08 10.75 13.28
C HIS A 36 -4.51 9.40 12.85
N LEU A 37 -5.16 8.32 13.28
CA LEU A 37 -4.72 6.96 13.02
C LEU A 37 -5.83 6.18 12.31
N PHE A 38 -5.50 5.69 11.12
CA PHE A 38 -6.40 4.92 10.25
C PHE A 38 -5.86 3.50 10.16
N TYR A 39 -6.47 2.56 10.86
CA TYR A 39 -5.93 1.20 10.99
C TYR A 39 -6.71 0.21 10.13
N ARG A 40 -6.03 -0.85 9.68
CA ARG A 40 -6.71 -2.03 9.17
C ARG A 40 -7.42 -2.71 10.34
N ALA A 41 -8.73 -2.71 10.29
CA ALA A 41 -9.61 -3.45 11.17
C ALA A 41 -9.99 -4.77 10.49
N VAL A 42 -9.79 -5.89 11.18
CA VAL A 42 -10.09 -7.22 10.68
C VAL A 42 -11.20 -7.81 11.53
N LYS A 43 -12.28 -8.23 10.86
CA LYS A 43 -13.32 -9.05 11.48
C LYS A 43 -13.13 -10.52 11.15
N GLU A 44 -13.75 -11.36 11.98
CA GLU A 44 -13.78 -12.81 11.81
C GLU A 44 -14.06 -13.23 10.36
N GLY A 45 -13.26 -14.17 9.88
CA GLY A 45 -13.26 -14.60 8.48
C GLY A 45 -12.32 -13.78 7.59
N ASN A 46 -11.42 -12.98 8.19
CA ASN A 46 -10.40 -12.18 7.51
C ASN A 46 -10.97 -11.16 6.50
N TYR A 47 -12.06 -10.50 6.88
CA TYR A 47 -12.60 -9.36 6.13
C TYR A 47 -12.06 -8.07 6.72
N SER A 48 -11.54 -7.20 5.86
CA SER A 48 -10.86 -5.98 6.31
C SER A 48 -11.60 -4.68 5.95
N THR A 49 -11.65 -3.78 6.91
CA THR A 49 -12.11 -2.38 6.76
C THR A 49 -11.03 -1.43 7.29
N ILE A 50 -11.19 -0.12 7.08
CA ILE A 50 -10.33 0.89 7.72
C ILE A 50 -11.09 1.50 8.90
N GLY A 51 -10.60 1.26 10.11
CA GLY A 51 -11.07 1.92 11.33
C GLY A 51 -10.33 3.24 11.57
N TYR A 52 -10.85 4.03 12.51
CA TYR A 52 -10.29 5.34 12.85
C TYR A 52 -10.20 5.54 14.36
N CYS A 53 -9.09 6.13 14.81
CA CYS A 53 -8.98 6.73 16.12
C CYS A 53 -8.17 8.03 16.08
N ARG A 54 -8.40 8.87 17.09
CA ARG A 54 -7.70 10.13 17.32
C ARG A 54 -6.91 10.03 18.62
N LEU A 55 -5.68 10.51 18.58
CA LEU A 55 -4.79 10.58 19.72
C LEU A 55 -4.47 12.04 20.06
N GLU A 56 -4.32 12.30 21.35
CA GLU A 56 -3.68 13.51 21.88
C GLU A 56 -2.21 13.21 22.17
N GLY A 57 -1.31 13.96 21.53
CA GLY A 57 0.10 13.55 21.45
C GLY A 57 0.26 12.21 20.71
N PRO A 58 1.38 11.49 20.90
CA PRO A 58 1.66 10.30 20.11
C PRO A 58 0.97 9.02 20.60
N LEU A 59 0.48 8.96 21.85
CA LEU A 59 0.14 7.69 22.51
C LEU A 59 -1.24 7.64 23.19
N ASN A 60 -1.85 8.77 23.53
CA ASN A 60 -3.10 8.77 24.28
C ASN A 60 -4.31 8.73 23.34
N VAL A 61 -5.00 7.60 23.25
CA VAL A 61 -6.23 7.46 22.43
C VAL A 61 -7.38 8.18 23.11
N VAL A 62 -7.89 9.24 22.49
CA VAL A 62 -8.99 10.07 23.03
C VAL A 62 -10.32 9.87 22.31
N HIS A 63 -10.30 9.21 21.15
CA HIS A 63 -11.50 8.88 20.38
C HIS A 63 -11.22 7.67 19.50
N ARG A 64 -12.17 6.73 19.40
CA ARG A 64 -12.14 5.59 18.47
C ARG A 64 -13.55 5.41 17.93
N ASN A 65 -13.69 5.23 16.61
CA ASN A 65 -15.00 4.97 16.03
C ASN A 65 -15.50 3.56 16.40
N GLU A 66 -16.80 3.43 16.61
CA GLU A 66 -17.47 2.14 16.83
C GLU A 66 -17.89 1.45 15.52
N GLU A 67 -17.72 2.14 14.40
CA GLU A 67 -18.00 1.68 13.04
C GLU A 67 -16.80 1.97 12.12
N PRO A 68 -16.61 1.19 11.04
CA PRO A 68 -15.52 1.41 10.10
C PRO A 68 -15.64 2.79 9.42
N LEU A 69 -14.51 3.47 9.23
CA LEU A 69 -14.44 4.72 8.49
C LEU A 69 -14.53 4.48 6.98
N ILE A 70 -13.86 3.44 6.47
CA ILE A 70 -13.93 3.03 5.07
C ILE A 70 -14.23 1.54 5.00
N SER A 71 -15.30 1.20 4.28
CA SER A 71 -15.75 -0.18 4.05
C SER A 71 -15.72 -0.50 2.56
N PRO A 72 -15.71 -1.79 2.15
CA PRO A 72 -15.91 -2.18 0.75
C PRO A 72 -17.20 -1.59 0.14
N GLU A 73 -17.08 -1.01 -1.04
CA GLU A 73 -18.15 -0.42 -1.87
C GLU A 73 -18.17 -1.04 -3.29
N PHE A 74 -17.06 -1.62 -3.74
CA PHE A 74 -16.88 -2.14 -5.10
C PHE A 74 -16.42 -3.61 -5.16
N ASP A 75 -16.71 -4.29 -6.27
CA ASP A 75 -16.37 -5.71 -6.50
C ASP A 75 -14.87 -6.04 -6.45
N TYR A 76 -13.98 -5.05 -6.63
CA TYR A 76 -12.53 -5.24 -6.59
C TYR A 76 -11.95 -5.16 -5.18
N GLU A 77 -12.79 -4.87 -4.18
CA GLU A 77 -12.45 -4.78 -2.75
C GLU A 77 -13.43 -5.61 -1.89
N SER A 78 -14.16 -6.54 -2.50
CA SER A 78 -15.23 -7.31 -1.85
C SER A 78 -14.80 -8.19 -0.68
N GLN A 79 -13.50 -8.44 -0.51
CA GLN A 79 -12.91 -9.15 0.63
C GLN A 79 -12.20 -8.20 1.61
N GLY A 80 -11.93 -6.96 1.20
CA GLY A 80 -11.52 -5.93 2.14
C GLY A 80 -10.79 -4.76 1.52
N VAL A 81 -10.71 -3.71 2.33
CA VAL A 81 -9.82 -2.58 2.18
C VAL A 81 -8.73 -2.69 3.26
N GLU A 82 -7.47 -2.80 2.84
CA GLU A 82 -6.36 -3.19 3.71
C GLU A 82 -5.23 -2.17 3.70
N ASP A 83 -4.46 -2.15 4.79
CA ASP A 83 -3.15 -1.52 4.90
C ASP A 83 -3.11 -0.07 4.38
N PRO A 84 -3.93 0.84 4.94
CA PRO A 84 -3.99 2.22 4.45
C PRO A 84 -2.64 2.94 4.59
N ARG A 85 -2.42 3.94 3.76
CA ARG A 85 -1.32 4.92 3.84
C ARG A 85 -1.88 6.28 3.50
N ILE A 86 -1.43 7.33 4.16
CA ILE A 86 -2.01 8.67 4.00
C ILE A 86 -0.92 9.72 3.87
N VAL A 87 -1.16 10.70 2.98
CA VAL A 87 -0.41 11.95 2.92
C VAL A 87 -1.38 13.12 2.72
N LYS A 88 -0.93 14.33 3.03
CA LYS A 88 -1.62 15.56 2.64
C LYS A 88 -0.81 16.26 1.55
N ILE A 89 -1.44 16.63 0.44
CA ILE A 89 -0.82 17.38 -0.65
C ILE A 89 -1.70 18.58 -0.95
N GLY A 90 -1.23 19.78 -0.58
CA GLY A 90 -2.07 20.97 -0.53
C GLY A 90 -3.14 20.81 0.56
N ASP A 91 -4.40 21.04 0.20
CA ASP A 91 -5.53 20.93 1.14
C ASP A 91 -6.24 19.56 1.08
N THR A 92 -5.71 18.62 0.29
CA THR A 92 -6.33 17.31 0.07
C THR A 92 -5.51 16.21 0.73
N TYR A 93 -6.19 15.35 1.47
CA TYR A 93 -5.65 14.10 1.98
C TYR A 93 -5.82 13.00 0.93
N TYR A 94 -4.75 12.26 0.68
CA TYR A 94 -4.70 11.13 -0.24
C TYR A 94 -4.45 9.87 0.57
N MET A 95 -5.47 9.02 0.71
CA MET A 95 -5.37 7.73 1.36
C MET A 95 -5.31 6.62 0.32
N THR A 96 -4.18 5.94 0.23
CA THR A 96 -4.06 4.71 -0.55
C THR A 96 -4.32 3.51 0.32
N TYR A 97 -4.87 2.46 -0.28
CA TYR A 97 -5.14 1.20 0.39
C TYR A 97 -5.04 0.04 -0.60
N THR A 98 -4.87 -1.16 -0.09
CA THR A 98 -4.99 -2.38 -0.89
C THR A 98 -6.47 -2.75 -0.98
N ALA A 99 -7.01 -2.76 -2.19
CA ALA A 99 -8.30 -3.37 -2.49
C ALA A 99 -8.10 -4.86 -2.77
N TYR A 100 -8.80 -5.71 -2.01
CA TYR A 100 -8.72 -7.16 -2.13
C TYR A 100 -10.09 -7.78 -2.43
N ASP A 101 -10.17 -8.62 -3.45
CA ASP A 101 -11.43 -9.29 -3.86
C ASP A 101 -11.43 -10.81 -3.63
N GLY A 102 -10.45 -11.33 -2.89
CA GLY A 102 -10.22 -12.77 -2.72
C GLY A 102 -9.26 -13.39 -3.73
N PHE A 103 -8.92 -12.68 -4.82
CA PHE A 103 -8.05 -13.18 -5.88
C PHE A 103 -6.93 -12.17 -6.25
N SER A 104 -7.33 -10.93 -6.48
CA SER A 104 -6.49 -9.78 -6.83
C SER A 104 -6.33 -8.89 -5.63
N ALA A 105 -5.10 -8.42 -5.40
CA ALA A 105 -4.81 -7.40 -4.39
C ALA A 105 -4.08 -6.25 -5.09
N VAL A 106 -4.76 -5.11 -5.22
CA VAL A 106 -4.35 -3.98 -6.05
C VAL A 106 -4.43 -2.68 -5.25
N GLY A 107 -3.61 -1.69 -5.59
CA GLY A 107 -3.61 -0.39 -4.93
C GLY A 107 -4.72 0.52 -5.45
N ALA A 108 -5.53 1.01 -4.53
CA ALA A 108 -6.61 1.97 -4.77
C ALA A 108 -6.39 3.26 -3.98
N LEU A 109 -7.16 4.30 -4.33
CA LEU A 109 -7.09 5.62 -3.74
C LEU A 109 -8.46 6.07 -3.24
N ALA A 110 -8.48 6.71 -2.09
CA ALA A 110 -9.55 7.57 -1.62
C ALA A 110 -8.99 8.94 -1.24
N VAL A 111 -9.78 10.00 -1.37
CA VAL A 111 -9.37 11.36 -1.02
C VAL A 111 -10.35 12.00 -0.05
N SER A 112 -9.86 12.90 0.79
CA SER A 112 -10.67 13.63 1.75
C SER A 112 -10.17 15.07 1.88
N SER A 113 -11.06 15.98 2.28
CA SER A 113 -10.71 17.35 2.69
C SER A 113 -10.76 17.55 4.21
N ASP A 114 -11.31 16.59 4.97
CA ASP A 114 -11.64 16.76 6.39
C ASP A 114 -11.24 15.57 7.28
N LEU A 115 -10.61 14.53 6.73
CA LEU A 115 -10.23 13.28 7.40
C LEU A 115 -11.40 12.44 7.92
N VAL A 116 -12.64 12.83 7.62
CA VAL A 116 -13.86 12.15 8.06
C VAL A 116 -14.57 11.52 6.87
N HIS A 117 -14.72 12.27 5.78
CA HIS A 117 -15.41 11.81 4.58
C HIS A 117 -14.39 11.52 3.49
N PHE A 118 -14.33 10.26 3.04
CA PHE A 118 -13.43 9.81 2.00
C PHE A 118 -14.19 9.45 0.72
N GLU A 119 -13.82 10.09 -0.39
CA GLU A 119 -14.32 9.76 -1.72
C GLU A 119 -13.36 8.78 -2.41
N LYS A 120 -13.83 7.58 -2.73
CA LYS A 120 -13.03 6.58 -3.45
C LYS A 120 -12.85 6.97 -4.92
N LYS A 121 -11.59 7.00 -5.35
CA LYS A 121 -11.17 7.28 -6.74
C LYS A 121 -10.87 6.01 -7.54
N GLY A 122 -10.94 4.85 -6.90
CA GLY A 122 -10.76 3.54 -7.51
C GLY A 122 -9.31 3.07 -7.57
N VAL A 123 -9.08 2.02 -8.36
CA VAL A 123 -7.76 1.38 -8.52
C VAL A 123 -6.82 2.30 -9.30
N ILE A 124 -5.65 2.58 -8.71
CA ILE A 124 -4.61 3.43 -9.32
C ILE A 124 -3.39 2.64 -9.78
N THR A 125 -3.23 1.38 -9.35
CA THR A 125 -2.18 0.48 -9.84
C THR A 125 -2.59 -0.25 -11.12
N SER A 126 -1.64 -0.98 -11.72
CA SER A 126 -1.88 -1.71 -12.97
C SER A 126 -2.97 -2.79 -12.88
N GLN A 127 -3.90 -2.81 -13.84
CA GLN A 127 -4.91 -3.86 -14.02
C GLN A 127 -4.50 -4.91 -15.08
N PHE A 128 -3.21 -5.25 -15.11
CA PHE A 128 -2.65 -6.27 -15.99
C PHE A 128 -2.61 -7.62 -15.28
N THR A 129 -2.83 -8.71 -16.01
CA THR A 129 -2.56 -10.07 -15.47
C THR A 129 -1.05 -10.33 -15.42
N PHE A 130 -0.64 -11.30 -14.60
CA PHE A 130 0.74 -11.79 -14.63
C PHE A 130 1.20 -12.20 -16.03
N ARG A 131 0.34 -12.83 -16.83
CA ARG A 131 0.67 -13.22 -18.22
C ARG A 131 0.96 -12.00 -19.11
N GLN A 132 0.15 -10.95 -19.00
CA GLN A 132 0.36 -9.72 -19.76
C GLN A 132 1.64 -9.01 -19.32
N PHE A 133 1.87 -8.89 -18.02
CA PHE A 133 3.10 -8.37 -17.43
C PHE A 133 4.33 -9.14 -17.93
N LYS A 134 4.34 -10.47 -17.80
CA LYS A 134 5.42 -11.34 -18.29
C LYS A 134 5.72 -11.13 -19.77
N ARG A 135 4.69 -10.98 -20.61
CA ARG A 135 4.87 -10.74 -22.06
C ARG A 135 5.58 -9.41 -22.33
N LEU A 136 5.20 -8.33 -21.64
CA LEU A 136 5.83 -7.02 -21.81
C LEU A 136 7.27 -7.02 -21.30
N MET A 137 7.49 -7.63 -20.14
CA MET A 137 8.80 -7.76 -19.48
C MET A 137 9.81 -8.60 -20.27
N THR A 138 9.34 -9.55 -21.09
CA THR A 138 10.21 -10.42 -21.91
C THR A 138 10.49 -9.85 -23.29
N ALA A 139 9.73 -8.83 -23.74
CA ALA A 139 9.96 -8.16 -25.02
C ALA A 139 11.24 -7.29 -25.01
N HIS A 140 11.69 -6.84 -23.83
CA HIS A 140 12.93 -6.09 -23.65
C HIS A 140 13.86 -6.88 -22.73
N ALA A 141 14.96 -7.38 -23.30
CA ALA A 141 15.82 -8.47 -22.80
C ALA A 141 16.63 -8.21 -21.51
N HIS A 142 16.16 -7.39 -20.56
CA HIS A 142 16.96 -6.92 -19.44
C HIS A 142 16.36 -7.10 -18.04
N LEU A 143 15.33 -7.95 -17.87
CA LEU A 143 14.68 -8.13 -16.57
C LEU A 143 14.79 -9.55 -15.99
N ILE A 144 15.13 -9.52 -14.71
CA ILE A 144 15.66 -10.59 -13.86
C ILE A 144 14.57 -11.65 -13.60
N GLY A 145 14.92 -12.93 -13.72
CA GLY A 145 14.02 -14.06 -13.44
C GLY A 145 13.34 -14.05 -12.06
N LYS A 146 13.81 -13.20 -11.12
CA LYS A 146 13.19 -13.00 -9.81
C LYS A 146 11.73 -12.54 -9.88
N TYR A 147 11.34 -11.73 -10.87
CA TYR A 147 9.94 -11.30 -11.03
C TYR A 147 9.02 -12.42 -11.53
N PHE A 148 9.57 -13.55 -12.00
CA PHE A 148 8.83 -14.71 -12.46
C PHE A 148 8.83 -15.87 -11.45
N ARG A 149 9.23 -15.61 -10.18
CA ARG A 149 9.08 -16.56 -9.07
C ARG A 149 7.62 -16.87 -8.78
N SER A 150 7.37 -17.98 -8.09
CA SER A 150 6.03 -18.54 -7.82
C SER A 150 5.07 -17.54 -7.19
N TYR A 151 5.53 -16.66 -6.30
CA TYR A 151 4.66 -15.68 -5.63
C TYR A 151 3.93 -14.71 -6.58
N ASN A 152 4.50 -14.42 -7.76
CA ASN A 152 3.85 -13.57 -8.77
C ASN A 152 3.04 -14.39 -9.78
N LYS A 153 3.30 -15.70 -9.90
CA LYS A 153 2.59 -16.57 -10.84
C LYS A 153 1.16 -16.77 -10.34
N ARG A 154 0.20 -16.32 -11.14
CA ARG A 154 -1.23 -16.54 -10.89
C ARG A 154 -1.93 -16.87 -12.20
N GLU A 155 -3.05 -17.57 -12.07
CA GLU A 155 -4.01 -17.72 -13.16
C GLU A 155 -4.46 -16.35 -13.65
N SER A 156 -4.79 -16.25 -14.94
CA SER A 156 -5.28 -14.97 -15.49
C SER A 156 -6.75 -14.72 -15.18
N LYS A 157 -7.48 -15.76 -14.76
CA LYS A 157 -8.91 -15.72 -14.41
C LYS A 157 -9.19 -16.67 -13.25
N ASN A 158 -10.24 -16.40 -12.48
CA ASN A 158 -10.76 -17.32 -11.48
C ASN A 158 -11.81 -18.28 -12.09
N ASN A 159 -12.41 -19.14 -11.25
CA ASN A 159 -13.39 -20.15 -11.68
C ASN A 159 -14.66 -19.56 -12.34
N SER A 160 -15.02 -18.31 -12.04
CA SER A 160 -16.16 -17.61 -12.67
C SER A 160 -15.77 -16.83 -13.93
N GLY A 161 -14.50 -16.90 -14.36
CA GLY A 161 -13.98 -16.18 -15.51
C GLY A 161 -13.61 -14.73 -15.25
N LYS A 162 -13.73 -14.23 -14.01
CA LYS A 162 -13.26 -12.89 -13.60
C LYS A 162 -11.75 -12.83 -13.74
N LYS A 163 -11.24 -11.75 -14.34
CA LYS A 163 -9.80 -11.52 -14.53
C LYS A 163 -9.09 -11.36 -13.17
N ILE A 164 -7.95 -12.01 -13.01
CA ILE A 164 -7.09 -11.86 -11.84
C ILE A 164 -5.92 -10.96 -12.22
N TYR A 165 -5.76 -9.86 -11.48
CA TYR A 165 -4.69 -8.90 -11.72
C TYR A 165 -3.40 -9.31 -11.01
N LEU A 166 -2.28 -8.85 -11.56
CA LEU A 166 -0.98 -8.92 -10.91
C LEU A 166 -1.07 -8.21 -9.56
N THR A 167 -0.58 -8.85 -8.50
CA THR A 167 -0.54 -8.23 -7.18
C THR A 167 0.37 -7.01 -7.19
N ASP A 168 -0.19 -5.87 -6.78
CA ASP A 168 0.50 -4.60 -6.70
C ASP A 168 -0.01 -3.82 -5.48
N LYS A 169 0.82 -3.72 -4.44
CA LYS A 169 0.43 -3.21 -3.12
C LYS A 169 1.44 -2.19 -2.59
N ASN A 170 1.28 -1.78 -1.34
CA ASN A 170 2.19 -0.85 -0.66
C ASN A 170 2.30 0.49 -1.41
N VAL A 171 1.15 1.00 -1.88
CA VAL A 171 1.14 2.29 -2.57
C VAL A 171 1.34 3.40 -1.56
N VAL A 172 2.37 4.21 -1.74
CA VAL A 172 2.74 5.29 -0.81
C VAL A 172 3.12 6.52 -1.62
N PHE A 173 2.33 7.58 -1.48
CA PHE A 173 2.65 8.88 -2.09
C PHE A 173 3.81 9.57 -1.37
N PHE A 174 4.56 10.37 -2.12
CA PHE A 174 5.37 11.43 -1.53
C PHE A 174 4.44 12.51 -0.95
N PRO A 175 4.81 13.16 0.18
CA PRO A 175 3.93 14.09 0.89
C PRO A 175 3.79 15.46 0.19
N ARG A 176 4.22 15.58 -1.06
CA ARG A 176 4.00 16.75 -1.92
C ARG A 176 4.25 16.40 -3.38
N LYS A 177 3.82 17.28 -4.28
CA LYS A 177 4.30 17.24 -5.66
C LYS A 177 5.78 17.60 -5.73
N ILE A 178 6.49 16.95 -6.66
CA ILE A 178 7.90 17.24 -6.97
C ILE A 178 7.92 17.69 -8.43
N ASN A 179 8.43 18.90 -8.68
CA ASN A 179 8.44 19.51 -10.01
C ASN A 179 7.06 19.47 -10.71
N GLY A 180 5.99 19.74 -9.96
CA GLY A 180 4.62 19.76 -10.45
C GLY A 180 3.95 18.40 -10.65
N ARG A 181 4.64 17.28 -10.36
CA ARG A 181 4.15 15.91 -10.58
C ARG A 181 3.85 15.19 -9.27
N PHE A 182 2.88 14.29 -9.30
CA PHE A 182 2.72 13.26 -8.27
C PHE A 182 3.81 12.21 -8.42
N TYR A 183 4.35 11.79 -7.29
CA TYR A 183 5.20 10.62 -7.18
C TYR A 183 4.60 9.69 -6.14
N PHE A 184 4.55 8.39 -6.45
CA PHE A 184 4.21 7.36 -5.47
C PHE A 184 5.00 6.09 -5.72
N MET A 185 5.32 5.42 -4.64
CA MET A 185 5.88 4.07 -4.66
C MET A 185 4.75 3.06 -4.74
N HIS A 186 5.05 1.90 -5.31
CA HIS A 186 4.21 0.71 -5.27
C HIS A 186 5.09 -0.53 -5.36
N ARG A 187 4.51 -1.73 -5.32
CA ARG A 187 5.27 -2.96 -5.13
C ARG A 187 4.67 -4.14 -5.88
N ILE A 188 5.28 -4.41 -7.02
CA ILE A 188 5.30 -5.74 -7.65
C ILE A 188 6.54 -6.47 -7.13
N LYS A 189 6.34 -7.61 -6.45
CA LYS A 189 7.43 -8.32 -5.77
C LYS A 189 8.57 -8.68 -6.74
N PRO A 190 9.85 -8.57 -6.33
CA PRO A 190 10.27 -8.39 -4.93
C PRO A 190 10.67 -6.96 -4.54
N ASP A 191 10.78 -6.04 -5.49
CA ASP A 191 11.38 -4.71 -5.26
C ASP A 191 10.32 -3.61 -5.07
N ILE A 192 10.75 -2.40 -4.70
CA ILE A 192 9.89 -1.19 -4.68
C ILE A 192 10.05 -0.45 -6.02
N GLN A 193 8.95 -0.07 -6.64
CA GLN A 193 8.93 0.70 -7.87
C GLN A 193 8.37 2.11 -7.66
N LEU A 194 8.68 3.03 -8.57
CA LEU A 194 8.26 4.43 -8.56
C LEU A 194 7.38 4.75 -9.77
N VAL A 195 6.31 5.49 -9.53
CA VAL A 195 5.46 6.11 -10.55
C VAL A 195 5.59 7.62 -10.49
N SER A 196 5.54 8.28 -11.65
CA SER A 196 5.44 9.73 -11.76
C SER A 196 4.42 10.15 -12.81
N VAL A 197 3.43 10.95 -12.41
CA VAL A 197 2.35 11.46 -13.28
C VAL A 197 2.00 12.90 -12.93
N GLU A 198 1.60 13.70 -13.91
CA GLU A 198 1.16 15.10 -13.67
C GLU A 198 -0.23 15.13 -13.02
N LYS A 199 -1.10 14.26 -13.52
CA LYS A 199 -2.48 14.10 -13.06
C LYS A 199 -2.76 12.61 -12.87
N LEU A 200 -3.56 12.27 -11.86
CA LEU A 200 -3.85 10.88 -11.52
C LEU A 200 -4.64 10.17 -12.62
N GLU A 201 -5.44 10.92 -13.38
CA GLU A 201 -6.19 10.43 -14.54
C GLU A 201 -5.28 9.95 -15.68
N ASN A 202 -3.98 10.28 -15.64
CA ASN A 202 -3.01 9.78 -16.60
C ASN A 202 -2.62 8.31 -16.36
N LEU A 203 -3.03 7.69 -15.25
CA LEU A 203 -2.79 6.28 -14.91
C LEU A 203 -3.66 5.31 -15.73
N THR A 204 -3.65 5.49 -17.05
CA THR A 204 -4.42 4.70 -18.01
C THR A 204 -3.78 3.35 -18.31
N THR A 205 -4.51 2.46 -18.97
CA THR A 205 -3.95 1.20 -19.52
C THR A 205 -2.73 1.44 -20.41
N LYS A 206 -2.72 2.53 -21.20
CA LYS A 206 -1.58 2.90 -22.04
C LYS A 206 -0.37 3.28 -21.17
N PHE A 207 -0.58 4.09 -20.14
CA PHE A 207 0.48 4.44 -19.19
C PHE A 207 1.13 3.19 -18.60
N TRP A 208 0.32 2.24 -18.10
CA TRP A 208 0.83 1.00 -17.50
C TRP A 208 1.52 0.07 -18.51
N ASN A 209 1.08 0.06 -19.77
CA ASN A 209 1.78 -0.65 -20.84
C ASN A 209 3.20 -0.08 -21.04
N ASP A 210 3.30 1.24 -21.21
CA ASP A 210 4.58 1.92 -21.45
C ASP A 210 5.49 1.84 -20.21
N TYR A 211 4.89 1.91 -19.02
CA TYR A 211 5.55 1.69 -17.74
C TYR A 211 6.24 0.32 -17.67
N PHE A 212 5.54 -0.75 -18.10
CA PHE A 212 6.11 -2.10 -18.08
C PHE A 212 7.14 -2.36 -19.18
N LEU A 213 7.06 -1.66 -20.32
CA LEU A 213 8.11 -1.73 -21.34
C LEU A 213 9.43 -1.14 -20.83
N ASP A 214 9.37 -0.17 -19.92
CA ASP A 214 10.52 0.51 -19.31
C ASP A 214 10.73 0.13 -17.82
N PHE A 215 10.24 -1.05 -17.40
CA PHE A 215 10.09 -1.39 -15.99
C PHE A 215 11.40 -1.39 -15.19
N SER A 216 12.54 -1.74 -15.79
CA SER A 216 13.85 -1.73 -15.10
C SER A 216 14.23 -0.36 -14.58
N ASN A 217 13.85 0.70 -15.31
CA ASN A 217 14.09 2.10 -14.94
C ASN A 217 13.03 2.63 -13.96
N LYS A 218 12.03 1.81 -13.61
CA LYS A 218 11.02 2.15 -12.59
C LYS A 218 11.33 1.57 -11.23
N ILE A 219 12.35 0.71 -11.11
CA ILE A 219 12.76 0.14 -9.84
C ILE A 219 13.48 1.22 -9.02
N LEU A 220 12.88 1.60 -7.89
CA LEU A 220 13.42 2.61 -6.97
C LEU A 220 14.43 2.00 -6.00
N LEU A 221 14.03 0.90 -5.34
CA LEU A 221 14.84 0.19 -4.36
C LEU A 221 14.80 -1.30 -4.68
N LYS A 222 15.98 -1.93 -4.71
CA LYS A 222 16.12 -3.37 -4.93
C LYS A 222 16.47 -4.05 -3.61
N SER A 223 15.90 -5.24 -3.42
CA SER A 223 16.39 -6.20 -2.44
C SER A 223 17.90 -6.46 -2.67
N TYR A 224 18.69 -6.31 -1.61
CA TYR A 224 20.14 -6.41 -1.59
C TYR A 224 20.65 -7.22 -0.39
N TYR A 225 20.07 -7.04 0.80
CA TYR A 225 20.50 -7.72 2.02
C TYR A 225 19.74 -9.02 2.28
N ASP A 226 20.31 -9.90 3.12
CA ASP A 226 19.69 -11.20 3.43
C ASP A 226 18.28 -11.06 4.02
N HIS A 227 18.06 -10.10 4.91
CA HIS A 227 16.74 -9.81 5.49
C HIS A 227 15.70 -9.31 4.47
N GLU A 228 16.10 -9.07 3.22
CA GLU A 228 15.28 -8.64 2.08
C GLU A 228 15.07 -9.73 1.03
N ALA A 229 15.60 -10.95 1.24
CA ALA A 229 15.71 -11.99 0.22
C ALA A 229 14.39 -12.43 -0.42
N SER A 230 13.27 -12.28 0.30
CA SER A 230 11.94 -12.55 -0.23
C SER A 230 11.42 -11.35 -1.02
N TYR A 231 11.20 -10.23 -0.33
CA TYR A 231 10.75 -8.97 -0.92
C TYR A 231 10.87 -7.81 0.05
N ILE A 232 10.81 -6.60 -0.51
CA ILE A 232 10.69 -5.33 0.22
C ILE A 232 9.38 -4.63 -0.15
N GLY A 233 9.01 -3.60 0.61
CA GLY A 233 7.84 -2.77 0.35
C GLY A 233 7.85 -1.47 1.15
N ALA A 234 7.37 -0.38 0.52
CA ALA A 234 7.31 0.92 1.19
C ALA A 234 6.43 0.85 2.46
N GLY A 235 6.94 1.46 3.53
CA GLY A 235 6.26 1.56 4.82
C GLY A 235 5.48 2.86 4.90
N CYS A 236 6.04 3.86 5.59
CA CYS A 236 5.43 5.18 5.72
C CYS A 236 5.71 6.07 4.50
N PRO A 237 4.98 7.19 4.33
CA PRO A 237 5.39 8.27 3.44
C PRO A 237 6.85 8.66 3.67
N PRO A 238 7.63 8.92 2.60
CA PRO A 238 9.00 9.41 2.74
C PRO A 238 9.04 10.73 3.51
N VAL A 239 10.02 10.85 4.40
CA VAL A 239 10.25 12.07 5.18
C VAL A 239 11.28 12.94 4.48
N GLU A 240 10.95 14.20 4.24
CA GLU A 240 11.88 15.14 3.64
C GLU A 240 12.94 15.57 4.65
N THR A 241 14.20 15.55 4.22
CA THR A 241 15.36 15.98 5.00
C THR A 241 16.26 16.87 4.14
N PRO A 242 17.20 17.64 4.73
CA PRO A 242 18.20 18.39 3.95
C PRO A 242 19.07 17.53 3.02
N GLU A 243 19.20 16.24 3.30
CA GLU A 243 20.02 15.28 2.53
C GLU A 243 19.23 14.57 1.43
N GLY A 244 17.90 14.71 1.44
CA GLY A 244 16.99 14.03 0.52
C GLY A 244 15.81 13.38 1.24
N TRP A 245 15.24 12.35 0.63
CA TRP A 245 14.08 11.64 1.17
C TRP A 245 14.52 10.44 2.00
N LEU A 246 14.17 10.43 3.29
CA LEU A 246 14.29 9.27 4.15
C LEU A 246 13.10 8.33 3.91
N LEU A 247 13.38 7.11 3.46
CA LEU A 247 12.39 6.07 3.25
C LEU A 247 12.52 5.02 4.35
N ILE A 248 11.44 4.82 5.11
CA ILE A 248 11.30 3.66 6.02
C ILE A 248 10.48 2.61 5.29
N TYR A 249 11.03 1.40 5.16
CA TYR A 249 10.42 0.31 4.41
C TYR A 249 10.40 -0.98 5.23
N HIS A 250 9.61 -1.96 4.81
CA HIS A 250 9.71 -3.30 5.36
C HIS A 250 10.48 -4.21 4.42
N SER A 251 11.25 -5.12 5.02
CA SER A 251 11.85 -6.26 4.34
C SER A 251 11.20 -7.55 4.81
N VAL A 252 11.30 -8.59 3.98
CA VAL A 252 10.86 -9.93 4.31
C VAL A 252 11.91 -10.95 3.97
N TYR A 253 12.14 -11.83 4.94
CA TYR A 253 12.92 -13.06 4.82
C TYR A 253 12.01 -14.28 4.97
N ASP A 254 12.15 -15.25 4.08
CA ASP A 254 11.37 -16.50 4.10
C ASP A 254 12.10 -17.53 4.97
N THR A 255 11.37 -18.09 5.94
CA THR A 255 11.83 -19.20 6.77
C THR A 255 10.86 -20.39 6.65
N PRO A 256 11.28 -21.62 7.00
CA PRO A 256 10.37 -22.75 7.09
C PRO A 256 9.15 -22.50 8.01
N GLU A 257 9.31 -21.65 9.03
CA GLU A 257 8.28 -21.28 10.00
C GLU A 257 7.37 -20.13 9.55
N GLY A 258 7.69 -19.48 8.43
CA GLY A 258 6.93 -18.36 7.86
C GLY A 258 7.78 -17.15 7.51
N TYR A 259 7.13 -15.99 7.38
CA TYR A 259 7.80 -14.75 7.01
C TYR A 259 8.32 -14.01 8.25
N ILE A 260 9.59 -13.60 8.22
CA ILE A 260 10.15 -12.65 9.18
C ILE A 260 10.13 -11.26 8.53
N TYR A 261 9.46 -10.32 9.21
CA TYR A 261 9.40 -8.92 8.79
C TYR A 261 10.41 -8.08 9.58
N SER A 262 11.07 -7.14 8.92
CA SER A 262 11.92 -6.13 9.57
C SER A 262 11.58 -4.74 9.05
N ALA A 263 11.60 -3.75 9.92
CA ALA A 263 11.56 -2.34 9.52
C ALA A 263 12.99 -1.86 9.27
N CYS A 264 13.19 -1.21 8.13
CA CYS A 264 14.48 -0.76 7.61
C CYS A 264 14.43 0.74 7.34
#